data_AF-A0A1A3CHF2-F1
#
_entry.id   AF-A0A1A3CHF2-F1
#
_cell.length_a   1.000
_cell.length_b   1.000
_cell.length_c   1.000
_cell.angle_alpha   90.00
_cell.angle_beta   90.00
_cell.angle_gamma   90.00
#
_symmetry.space_group_name_H-M   'P 1'
#
loop_
_entity.id
_entity.type
_entity.pdbx_description
1 polymer ?
#
loop_
_entity_poly.entity_id
_entity_poly.type
_entity_poly.pdbx_seq_one_letter_code
_entity_poly.pdbx_strand_id
1 'polypeptide(L)'
;MNQPESPSDSRYTEADLKDAENRVAHAREAAGRSALSAAKSLEESARAHDEVAGIEESAVNRDRHEIDRLRRSAKQHHAFAAEDRDLAEKKRKEANEIFGA
;
A
#
# COMPACT_ATOMS: atom_id res chain seq x y z
N MET A 1 13.69 14.82 -58.97
CA MET A 1 12.51 14.72 -58.08
C MET A 1 12.35 13.25 -57.76
N ASN A 2 12.86 12.79 -56.61
CA ASN A 2 12.75 11.38 -56.21
C ASN A 2 11.66 11.25 -55.15
N GLN A 3 10.85 10.21 -55.33
CA GLN A 3 9.52 9.97 -54.77
C GLN A 3 9.42 10.12 -53.25
N PRO A 4 8.24 10.49 -52.72
CA PRO A 4 7.98 10.46 -51.28
C PRO A 4 8.02 9.01 -50.80
N GLU A 5 8.78 8.75 -49.74
CA GLU A 5 8.76 7.49 -49.01
C GLU A 5 7.31 7.18 -48.62
N SER A 6 6.81 6.03 -49.04
CA SER A 6 5.51 5.51 -48.64
C SER A 6 5.41 5.53 -47.11
N PRO A 7 4.27 5.96 -46.51
CA PRO A 7 4.15 5.97 -45.07
C PRO A 7 4.32 4.54 -44.56
N SER A 8 5.25 4.35 -43.62
CA SER A 8 5.44 3.12 -42.87
C SER A 8 4.07 2.58 -42.47
N ASP A 9 3.70 1.42 -42.98
CA ASP A 9 2.44 0.75 -42.68
C ASP A 9 2.49 0.32 -41.21
N SER A 10 2.12 1.23 -40.31
CA SER A 10 2.19 1.10 -38.85
C SER A 10 1.05 0.21 -38.34
N ARG A 11 1.00 -1.02 -38.87
CA ARG A 11 0.06 -2.05 -38.44
C ARG A 11 0.75 -2.87 -37.37
N TYR A 12 0.26 -2.78 -36.14
CA TYR A 12 0.70 -3.63 -35.04
C TYR A 12 0.61 -5.09 -35.44
N THR A 13 1.68 -5.83 -35.20
CA THR A 13 1.76 -7.26 -35.47
C THR A 13 1.18 -8.05 -34.29
N GLU A 14 0.86 -9.33 -34.52
CA GLU A 14 0.46 -10.24 -33.44
C GLU A 14 1.57 -10.38 -32.37
N ALA A 15 2.84 -10.27 -32.77
CA ALA A 15 3.96 -10.26 -31.85
C ALA A 15 3.95 -9.00 -30.94
N ASP A 16 3.60 -7.84 -31.50
CA ASP A 16 3.48 -6.58 -30.72
C ASP A 16 2.34 -6.66 -29.71
N LEU A 17 1.21 -7.25 -30.10
CA LEU A 17 0.08 -7.49 -29.20
C LEU A 17 0.47 -8.43 -28.05
N LYS A 18 1.15 -9.53 -28.37
CA LYS A 18 1.61 -10.50 -27.36
C LYS A 18 2.64 -9.89 -26.39
N ASP A 19 3.57 -9.06 -26.86
CA ASP A 19 4.50 -8.35 -25.98
C ASP A 19 3.76 -7.37 -25.06
N ALA A 20 2.79 -6.63 -25.60
CA ALA A 20 1.96 -5.72 -24.81
C ALA A 20 1.16 -6.46 -23.73
N GLU A 21 0.53 -7.60 -24.06
CA GLU A 21 -0.18 -8.44 -23.11
C GLU A 21 0.73 -8.97 -22.00
N ASN A 22 1.93 -9.46 -22.35
CA ASN A 22 2.91 -9.92 -21.37
C ASN A 22 3.36 -8.80 -20.43
N ARG A 23 3.59 -7.60 -20.98
CA ARG A 23 3.96 -6.42 -20.18
C ARG A 23 2.85 -6.01 -19.22
N VAL A 24 1.59 -6.06 -19.66
CA VAL A 24 0.43 -5.81 -18.80
C VAL A 24 0.34 -6.85 -17.69
N ALA A 25 0.54 -8.13 -18.00
CA ALA A 25 0.54 -9.20 -17.00
C ALA A 25 1.63 -8.99 -15.94
N HIS A 26 2.85 -8.67 -16.35
CA HIS A 26 3.96 -8.36 -15.44
C HIS A 26 3.69 -7.11 -14.59
N ALA A 27 3.12 -6.06 -15.19
CA ALA A 27 2.78 -4.84 -14.46
C ALA A 27 1.71 -5.09 -13.40
N ARG A 28 0.69 -5.89 -13.71
CA ARG A 28 -0.34 -6.33 -12.76
C ARG A 28 0.27 -7.13 -11.62
N GLU A 29 1.10 -8.13 -11.93
CA GLU A 29 1.77 -8.92 -10.90
C GLU A 29 2.60 -8.05 -9.95
N ALA A 30 3.37 -7.11 -10.50
CA ALA A 30 4.17 -6.17 -9.72
C ALA A 30 3.29 -5.28 -8.82
N ALA A 31 2.17 -4.77 -9.35
CA ALA A 31 1.21 -3.98 -8.58
C ALA A 31 0.60 -4.78 -7.43
N GLY A 32 0.17 -6.04 -7.68
CA GLY A 32 -0.37 -6.91 -6.64
C GLY A 32 0.64 -7.20 -5.53
N ARG A 33 1.90 -7.49 -5.88
CA ARG A 33 2.98 -7.68 -4.91
C ARG A 33 3.28 -6.41 -4.11
N SER A 34 3.27 -5.25 -4.77
CA SER A 34 3.47 -3.95 -4.11
C SER A 34 2.34 -3.66 -3.11
N ALA A 35 1.09 -3.93 -3.48
CA ALA A 35 -0.06 -3.78 -2.59
C ALA A 35 0.05 -4.69 -1.36
N LEU A 36 0.45 -5.96 -1.51
CA LEU A 36 0.70 -6.86 -0.37
C LEU A 36 1.84 -6.37 0.52
N SER A 37 2.92 -5.85 -0.07
CA SER A 37 4.02 -5.27 0.70
C SER A 37 3.57 -4.06 1.51
N ALA A 38 2.79 -3.15 0.90
CA ALA A 38 2.24 -1.99 1.58
C ALA A 38 1.31 -2.40 2.74
N ALA A 39 0.46 -3.42 2.53
CA ALA A 39 -0.38 -3.95 3.59
C ALA A 39 0.44 -4.43 4.79
N LYS A 40 1.52 -5.18 4.56
CA LYS A 40 2.40 -5.65 5.63
C LYS A 40 3.07 -4.51 6.39
N SER A 41 3.58 -3.50 5.70
CA SER A 41 4.23 -2.35 6.34
C SER A 41 3.24 -1.53 7.19
N LEU A 42 1.99 -1.39 6.74
CA LEU A 42 0.93 -0.75 7.53
C LEU A 42 0.60 -1.56 8.79
N GLU A 43 0.57 -2.89 8.72
CA GLU A 43 0.37 -3.72 9.92
C GLU A 43 1.52 -3.60 10.93
N GLU A 44 2.76 -3.49 10.45
CA GLU A 44 3.93 -3.24 11.29
C GLU A 44 3.84 -1.86 11.95
N SER A 45 3.42 -0.83 11.21
CA SER A 45 3.16 0.52 11.73
C SER A 45 2.05 0.52 12.80
N ALA A 46 0.94 -0.18 12.54
CA ALA A 46 -0.15 -0.31 13.51
C ALA A 46 0.31 -0.94 14.83
N ARG A 47 1.17 -1.98 14.77
CA ARG A 47 1.75 -2.61 15.96
C ARG A 47 2.64 -1.64 16.73
N ALA A 48 3.46 -0.86 16.04
CA ALA A 48 4.32 0.13 16.68
C ALA A 48 3.50 1.21 17.39
N HIS A 49 2.41 1.67 16.76
CA HIS A 49 1.48 2.60 17.41
C HIS A 49 0.85 2.03 18.68
N ASP A 50 0.33 0.79 18.64
CA ASP A 50 -0.22 0.16 19.84
C ASP A 50 0.82 -0.09 20.94
N GLU A 51 2.07 -0.40 20.57
CA GLU A 51 3.16 -0.54 21.53
C GLU A 51 3.44 0.77 22.27
N VAL A 52 3.52 1.89 21.54
CA VAL A 52 3.69 3.22 22.16
C VAL A 52 2.50 3.57 23.04
N ALA A 53 1.27 3.33 22.57
CA ALA A 53 0.07 3.55 23.38
C ALA A 53 0.11 2.77 24.70
N GLY A 54 0.46 1.48 24.66
CA GLY A 54 0.58 0.65 25.85
C GLY A 54 1.64 1.12 26.84
N ILE A 55 2.77 1.65 26.34
CA ILE A 55 3.81 2.28 27.17
C ILE A 55 3.26 3.53 27.86
N GLU A 56 2.60 4.41 27.13
CA GLU A 56 2.04 5.66 27.67
C GLU A 56 0.94 5.39 28.69
N GLU A 57 0.04 4.44 28.43
CA GLU A 57 -0.99 3.99 29.38
C GLU A 57 -0.39 3.41 30.66
N SER A 58 0.69 2.64 30.53
CA SER A 58 1.42 2.09 31.68
C SER A 58 2.12 3.19 32.49
N ALA A 59 2.56 4.26 31.83
CA ALA A 59 3.25 5.39 32.45
C ALA A 59 2.30 6.35 33.20
N VAL A 60 1.01 6.38 32.87
CA VAL A 60 -0.03 7.19 33.55
C VAL A 60 -0.06 6.94 35.07
N ASN A 61 0.31 5.75 35.53
CA ASN A 61 0.30 5.42 36.95
C ASN A 61 1.52 5.95 37.74
N ARG A 62 2.50 6.57 37.06
CA ARG A 62 3.77 6.99 37.66
C ARG A 62 3.88 8.48 37.97
N ASP A 63 3.16 9.34 37.25
CA ASP A 63 3.20 10.80 37.50
C ASP A 63 1.82 11.45 37.28
N ARG A 64 1.30 12.11 38.32
CA ARG A 64 -0.04 12.75 38.32
C ARG A 64 -0.13 13.97 37.40
N HIS A 65 0.99 14.65 37.11
CA HIS A 65 0.97 15.87 36.31
C HIS A 65 0.88 15.59 34.80
N GLU A 66 1.25 14.39 34.36
CA GLU A 66 1.36 14.02 32.95
C GLU A 66 0.22 13.11 32.46
N ILE A 67 -0.67 12.68 33.37
CA ILE A 67 -1.76 11.72 33.11
C ILE A 67 -2.59 12.10 31.89
N ASP A 68 -3.03 13.35 31.82
CA ASP A 68 -3.95 13.79 30.77
C ASP A 68 -3.25 13.90 29.42
N ARG A 69 -1.95 14.21 29.40
CA ARG A 69 -1.16 14.23 28.15
C ARG A 69 -0.96 12.81 27.64
N LEU A 70 -0.50 11.90 28.51
CA LEU A 70 -0.24 10.50 28.15
C LEU A 70 -1.52 9.77 27.72
N ARG A 71 -2.65 9.97 28.41
CA ARG A 71 -3.94 9.39 28.00
C ARG A 71 -4.40 9.87 26.62
N ARG A 72 -4.23 11.17 26.31
CA ARG A 72 -4.59 11.70 25.00
C ARG A 72 -3.67 11.16 23.91
N SER A 73 -2.37 11.09 24.18
CA SER A 73 -1.37 10.56 23.26
C SER A 73 -1.61 9.07 22.97
N ALA A 74 -1.86 8.26 23.99
CA ALA A 74 -2.16 6.84 23.82
C ALA A 74 -3.42 6.61 22.98
N LYS A 75 -4.47 7.42 23.23
CA LYS A 75 -5.69 7.39 22.42
C LYS A 75 -5.42 7.74 20.96
N GLN A 76 -4.53 8.70 20.67
CA GLN A 76 -4.15 9.05 19.30
C GLN A 76 -3.37 7.91 18.64
N HIS A 77 -2.43 7.29 19.35
CA HIS A 77 -1.72 6.13 18.84
C HIS A 77 -2.66 4.96 18.50
N HIS A 78 -3.63 4.65 19.36
CA HIS A 78 -4.65 3.65 19.02
C HIS A 78 -5.49 4.02 17.80
N ALA A 79 -5.82 5.31 17.63
CA ALA A 79 -6.53 5.78 16.43
C ALA A 79 -5.69 5.56 15.16
N PHE A 80 -4.40 5.91 15.19
CA PHE A 80 -3.50 5.66 14.06
C PHE A 80 -3.31 4.16 13.80
N ALA A 81 -3.21 3.33 14.84
CA ALA A 81 -3.14 1.89 14.69
C ALA A 81 -4.40 1.30 14.03
N ALA A 82 -5.58 1.84 14.33
CA ALA A 82 -6.82 1.43 13.68
C ALA A 82 -6.86 1.87 12.20
N GLU A 83 -6.47 3.12 11.91
CA GLU A 83 -6.39 3.61 10.53
C GLU A 83 -5.42 2.78 9.68
N ASP A 84 -4.24 2.46 10.20
CA ASP A 84 -3.24 1.63 9.52
C ASP A 84 -3.76 0.22 9.24
N ARG A 85 -4.50 -0.39 10.18
CA ARG A 85 -5.15 -1.69 9.95
C ARG A 85 -6.19 -1.64 8.84
N ASP A 86 -7.02 -0.60 8.82
CA ASP A 86 -8.03 -0.39 7.79
C ASP A 86 -7.39 -0.20 6.41
N LEU A 87 -6.30 0.57 6.34
CA LEU A 87 -5.50 0.75 5.13
C LEU A 87 -4.85 -0.56 4.68
N ALA A 88 -4.31 -1.36 5.62
CA ALA A 88 -3.73 -2.66 5.31
C ALA A 88 -4.76 -3.64 4.71
N GLU A 89 -5.98 -3.65 5.25
CA GLU A 89 -7.07 -4.46 4.70
C GLU A 89 -7.45 -4.02 3.28
N LYS A 90 -7.56 -2.71 3.04
CA LYS A 90 -7.81 -2.17 1.69
C LYS A 90 -6.72 -2.60 0.70
N LYS A 91 -5.45 -2.55 1.11
CA LYS A 91 -4.32 -2.99 0.28
C LYS A 91 -4.32 -4.48 -0.01
N ARG A 92 -4.76 -5.32 0.94
CA ARG A 92 -5.02 -6.75 0.67
C ARG A 92 -6.14 -6.96 -0.34
N LYS A 93 -7.24 -6.21 -0.23
CA LYS A 93 -8.36 -6.28 -1.18
C LYS A 93 -7.90 -5.89 -2.59
N GLU A 94 -7.16 -4.80 -2.72
CA GLU A 94 -6.55 -4.37 -3.99
C GLU A 94 -5.64 -5.46 -4.58
N ALA A 95 -4.77 -6.07 -3.78
CA ALA A 95 -3.95 -7.19 -4.24
C ALA A 95 -4.77 -8.39 -4.70
N ASN A 96 -5.82 -8.75 -3.96
CA ASN A 96 -6.72 -9.86 -4.31
C ASN A 96 -7.50 -9.59 -5.61
N GLU A 97 -7.92 -8.34 -5.84
CA GLU A 97 -8.56 -7.93 -7.09
C GLU A 97 -7.58 -8.04 -8.26
N ILE A 98 -6.31 -7.69 -8.06
CA ILE A 98 -5.28 -7.79 -9.10
C ILE A 98 -4.91 -9.23 -9.43
N PHE A 99 -4.81 -10.12 -8.44
CA PHE A 99 -4.48 -11.53 -8.66
C PHE A 99 -5.68 -12.40 -9.02
N GLY A 100 -6.89 -11.97 -8.68
CA GLY A 100 -8.14 -12.66 -8.99
C GLY A 100 -8.79 -12.24 -10.31
N ALA A 101 -8.27 -11.19 -10.97
CA ALA A 101 -8.69 -10.69 -12.28
C ALA A 101 -7.79 -11.19 -13.42
#